data_AF-X1IR56-F1
#
_entry.id   AF-X1IR56-F1
#
_cell.length_a   1.000
_cell.length_b   1.000
_cell.length_c   1.000
_cell.angle_alpha   90.00
_cell.angle_beta   90.00
_cell.angle_gamma   90.00
#
_symmetry.space_group_name_H-M   'P 1'
#
loop_
_entity.id
_entity.type
_entity.pdbx_description
1 polymer ?
#
loop_
_entity_poly.entity_id
_entity_poly.type
_entity_poly.pdbx_seq_one_letter_code
_entity_poly.pdbx_strand_id
1 'polypeptide(L)'
;RVEDNEQPIKELSRLLKLHRAYKHMDKGDLAIEHNDMEKALKEYDSALNLFPENLEMKFWTAISLANNQKLKEASELFKTIFIRDNNWRLLTERLPESGLLNLTKKELEDILSL
;
A
#
# COMPACT_ATOMS: atom_id res chain seq x y z
N ARG A 1 -13.51 -7.13 -19.53
CA ARG A 1 -13.14 -6.27 -20.67
C ARG A 1 -14.06 -5.05 -20.65
N VAL A 2 -13.56 -3.85 -20.95
CA VAL A 2 -14.33 -2.59 -20.76
C VAL A 2 -15.51 -2.54 -21.73
N GLU A 3 -15.30 -3.04 -22.94
CA GLU A 3 -16.27 -3.12 -24.03
C GLU A 3 -17.47 -4.04 -23.74
N ASP A 4 -17.30 -5.02 -22.85
CA ASP A 4 -18.35 -5.96 -22.45
C ASP A 4 -19.10 -5.48 -21.18
N ASN A 5 -18.73 -4.32 -20.63
CA ASN A 5 -19.36 -3.77 -19.43
C ASN A 5 -20.67 -3.06 -19.82
N GLU A 6 -21.73 -3.25 -19.02
CA GLU A 6 -23.02 -2.57 -19.22
C GLU A 6 -22.92 -1.03 -19.19
N GLN A 7 -21.87 -0.50 -18.53
CA GLN A 7 -21.58 0.93 -18.40
C GLN A 7 -20.11 1.23 -18.78
N PRO A 8 -19.73 1.10 -20.06
CA PRO A 8 -18.32 1.09 -20.48
C PRO A 8 -17.58 2.40 -20.19
N ILE A 9 -18.26 3.56 -20.31
CA ILE A 9 -17.67 4.87 -19.99
C ILE A 9 -17.41 5.02 -18.48
N LYS A 10 -18.31 4.51 -17.65
CA LYS A 10 -18.14 4.52 -16.20
C LYS A 10 -17.00 3.60 -15.79
N GLU A 11 -16.92 2.42 -16.40
CA GLU A 11 -15.83 1.48 -16.16
C GLU A 11 -14.47 2.04 -16.59
N LEU A 12 -14.40 2.66 -17.77
CA LEU A 12 -13.19 3.36 -18.23
C LEU A 12 -12.78 4.47 -17.25
N SER A 13 -13.75 5.24 -16.75
CA SER A 13 -13.48 6.30 -15.77
C SER A 13 -12.93 5.74 -14.45
N ARG A 14 -13.46 4.60 -13.99
CA ARG A 14 -12.97 3.89 -12.81
C ARG A 14 -11.52 3.42 -13.00
N LEU A 15 -11.22 2.81 -14.15
CA LEU A 15 -9.87 2.34 -14.49
C LEU A 15 -8.88 3.50 -14.63
N LEU A 16 -9.28 4.61 -15.23
CA LEU A 16 -8.44 5.81 -15.33
C LEU A 16 -8.14 6.39 -13.94
N LYS A 17 -9.13 6.41 -13.04
CA LYS A 17 -8.92 6.81 -11.65
C LYS A 17 -7.92 5.85 -10.99
N LEU A 18 -8.08 4.54 -11.17
CA LEU A 18 -7.21 3.51 -10.61
C LEU A 18 -5.76 3.69 -11.06
N HIS A 19 -5.56 3.90 -12.36
CA HIS A 19 -4.24 4.17 -12.92
C HIS A 19 -3.60 5.43 -12.31
N ARG A 20 -4.37 6.51 -12.10
CA ARG A 20 -3.87 7.72 -11.45
C ARG A 20 -3.44 7.48 -10.00
N ALA A 21 -4.17 6.63 -9.27
CA ALA A 21 -3.82 6.28 -7.90
C ALA A 21 -2.52 5.49 -7.83
N TYR A 22 -2.32 4.48 -8.70
CA TYR A 22 -1.03 3.79 -8.78
C TYR A 22 0.11 4.73 -9.20
N LYS A 23 -0.13 5.67 -10.11
CA LYS A 23 0.88 6.68 -10.45
C LYS A 23 1.31 7.54 -9.24
N HIS A 24 0.40 7.77 -8.29
CA HIS A 24 0.75 8.43 -7.03
C HIS A 24 1.57 7.50 -6.12
N MET A 25 1.27 6.20 -6.05
CA MET A 25 2.09 5.24 -5.32
C MET A 25 3.52 5.17 -5.88
N ASP A 26 3.68 5.04 -7.19
CA ASP A 26 4.99 5.00 -7.86
C ASP A 26 5.82 6.25 -7.57
N LYS A 27 5.18 7.42 -7.51
CA LYS A 27 5.84 8.68 -7.13
C LYS A 27 6.22 8.72 -5.65
N GLY A 28 5.43 8.09 -4.80
CA GLY A 28 5.73 7.92 -3.39
C GLY A 28 6.99 7.08 -3.20
N ASP A 29 7.05 5.92 -3.88
CA ASP A 29 8.23 5.05 -3.87
C ASP A 29 9.47 5.77 -4.43
N LEU A 30 9.32 6.51 -5.53
CA LEU A 30 10.41 7.32 -6.09
C LEU A 30 10.87 8.45 -5.14
N ALA A 31 9.96 9.03 -4.35
CA ALA A 31 10.32 10.04 -3.37
C ALA A 31 11.11 9.43 -2.20
N ILE A 32 10.73 8.23 -1.76
CA ILE A 32 11.50 7.44 -0.80
C ILE A 32 12.93 7.20 -1.30
N GLU A 33 13.12 6.78 -2.55
CA GLU A 33 14.45 6.56 -3.14
C GLU A 33 15.33 7.81 -3.10
N HIS A 34 14.71 9.00 -3.18
CA HIS A 34 15.39 10.29 -3.05
C HIS A 34 15.49 10.81 -1.59
N ASN A 35 15.14 10.00 -0.60
CA ASN A 35 15.06 10.37 0.83
C ASN A 35 14.07 11.52 1.13
N ASP A 36 13.11 11.79 0.23
CA ASP A 36 12.07 12.81 0.40
C ASP A 36 10.80 12.18 1.00
N MET A 37 10.85 11.95 2.31
CA MET A 37 9.75 11.29 3.03
C MET A 37 8.48 12.13 3.11
N GLU A 38 8.60 13.46 3.16
CA GLU A 38 7.43 14.35 3.19
C GLU A 38 6.63 14.22 1.90
N LYS A 39 7.33 14.25 0.76
CA LYS A 39 6.72 14.04 -0.54
C LYS A 39 6.16 12.63 -0.69
N ALA A 40 6.87 11.61 -0.19
CA ALA A 40 6.39 10.23 -0.24
C ALA A 40 5.02 10.07 0.43
N LEU A 41 4.89 10.55 1.67
CA LEU A 41 3.64 10.51 2.42
C LEU A 41 2.51 11.25 1.69
N LYS A 42 2.80 12.44 1.14
CA LYS A 42 1.81 13.22 0.38
C LYS A 42 1.32 12.50 -0.88
N GLU A 43 2.22 11.82 -1.59
CA GLU A 43 1.87 11.06 -2.79
C GLU A 43 1.06 9.81 -2.42
N TYR A 44 1.45 9.06 -1.38
CA TYR A 44 0.65 7.94 -0.89
C TYR A 44 -0.74 8.38 -0.40
N ASP A 45 -0.85 9.47 0.35
CA ASP A 45 -2.14 10.02 0.78
C ASP A 45 -3.02 10.38 -0.44
N SER A 46 -2.42 10.92 -1.50
CA SER A 46 -3.13 11.22 -2.75
C SER A 46 -3.67 9.95 -3.42
N ALA A 47 -2.88 8.86 -3.43
CA ALA A 47 -3.32 7.55 -3.92
C ALA A 47 -4.49 6.99 -3.08
N LEU A 48 -4.34 6.99 -1.76
CA LEU A 48 -5.33 6.44 -0.83
C LEU A 48 -6.62 7.26 -0.81
N ASN A 49 -6.57 8.58 -1.02
CA ASN A 49 -7.77 9.40 -1.17
C ASN A 49 -8.54 9.10 -2.47
N LEU A 50 -7.86 8.67 -3.52
CA LEU A 50 -8.53 8.24 -4.76
C LEU A 50 -9.24 6.90 -4.56
N PHE A 51 -8.68 5.98 -3.76
CA PHE A 51 -9.27 4.67 -3.44
C PHE A 51 -9.18 4.32 -1.94
N PRO A 52 -10.00 4.96 -1.10
CA PRO A 52 -9.88 4.81 0.36
C PRO A 52 -10.23 3.42 0.86
N GLU A 53 -11.00 2.65 0.09
CA GLU A 53 -11.40 1.29 0.43
C GLU A 53 -10.47 0.22 -0.17
N ASN A 54 -9.48 0.60 -0.97
CA ASN A 54 -8.56 -0.36 -1.58
C ASN A 54 -7.50 -0.81 -0.56
N LEU A 55 -7.69 -2.02 -0.03
CA LEU A 55 -6.78 -2.65 0.93
C LEU A 55 -5.39 -2.90 0.35
N GLU A 56 -5.32 -3.30 -0.92
CA GLU A 56 -4.05 -3.60 -1.58
C GLU A 56 -3.16 -2.36 -1.67
N MET A 57 -3.73 -1.20 -2.02
CA MET A 57 -2.98 0.06 -2.04
C MET A 57 -2.45 0.42 -0.65
N LYS A 58 -3.29 0.31 0.38
CA LYS A 58 -2.86 0.54 1.77
C LYS A 58 -1.74 -0.42 2.17
N PHE A 59 -1.86 -1.68 1.77
CA PHE A 59 -0.91 -2.73 2.10
C PHE A 59 0.46 -2.47 1.50
N TRP A 60 0.53 -2.19 0.19
CA TRP A 60 1.81 -1.89 -0.45
C TRP A 60 2.44 -0.60 0.11
N THR A 61 1.64 0.44 0.40
CA THR A 61 2.14 1.62 1.12
C THR A 61 2.72 1.26 2.49
N ALA A 62 2.06 0.39 3.26
CA ALA A 62 2.57 -0.06 4.56
C ALA A 62 3.90 -0.82 4.43
N ILE A 63 4.03 -1.68 3.41
CA ILE A 63 5.27 -2.40 3.11
C ILE A 63 6.39 -1.44 2.72
N SER A 64 6.15 -0.49 1.81
CA SER A 64 7.13 0.53 1.42
C SER A 64 7.60 1.34 2.64
N LEU A 65 6.68 1.76 3.52
CA LEU A 65 7.03 2.48 4.75
C LEU A 65 7.84 1.62 5.73
N ALA A 66 7.46 0.35 5.92
CA ALA A 66 8.16 -0.57 6.80
C ALA A 66 9.61 -0.82 6.34
N ASN A 67 9.81 -1.06 5.04
CA ASN A 67 11.15 -1.23 4.44
C ASN A 67 12.04 0.00 4.62
N ASN A 68 11.45 1.18 4.79
CA ASN A 68 12.14 2.46 4.99
C ASN A 68 12.13 2.92 6.45
N GLN A 69 11.99 1.98 7.39
CA GLN A 69 12.08 2.22 8.84
C GLN A 69 11.04 3.21 9.39
N LYS A 70 9.94 3.42 8.66
CA LYS A 70 8.77 4.19 9.10
C LYS A 70 7.74 3.28 9.75
N LEU A 71 8.19 2.54 10.77
CA LEU A 71 7.40 1.47 11.39
C LEU A 71 6.14 1.97 12.08
N LYS A 72 6.14 3.19 12.61
CA LYS A 72 4.97 3.77 13.29
C LYS A 72 3.83 4.01 12.29
N GLU A 73 4.13 4.67 11.18
CA GLU A 73 3.20 4.96 10.10
C GLU A 73 2.73 3.67 9.41
N ALA A 74 3.65 2.74 9.15
CA ALA A 74 3.32 1.43 8.62
C ALA A 74 2.36 0.64 9.54
N SER A 75 2.60 0.67 10.86
CA SER A 75 1.78 -0.05 11.84
C SER A 75 0.32 0.43 11.86
N GLU A 76 0.06 1.73 11.73
CA GLU A 76 -1.31 2.25 11.68
C GLU A 76 -2.07 1.76 10.43
N LEU A 77 -1.38 1.64 9.29
CA LEU A 77 -1.94 1.02 8.10
C LEU A 77 -2.17 -0.48 8.31
N PHE A 78 -1.18 -1.22 8.83
CA PHE A 78 -1.29 -2.65 9.08
C PHE A 78 -2.45 -2.99 10.02
N LYS A 79 -2.64 -2.25 11.11
CA LYS A 79 -3.82 -2.40 12.00
C LYS A 79 -5.12 -2.33 11.20
N THR A 80 -5.27 -1.29 10.38
CA THR A 80 -6.48 -1.07 9.59
C THR A 80 -6.70 -2.20 8.56
N ILE A 81 -5.62 -2.71 7.96
CA ILE A 81 -5.67 -3.76 6.95
C ILE A 81 -6.02 -5.11 7.60
N PHE A 82 -5.31 -5.50 8.67
CA PHE A 82 -5.48 -6.79 9.32
C PHE A 82 -6.85 -6.94 9.99
N ILE A 83 -7.42 -5.84 10.52
CA ILE A 83 -8.79 -5.82 11.04
C ILE A 83 -9.80 -6.12 9.93
N ARG A 84 -9.57 -5.61 8.71
CA ARG A 84 -10.50 -5.78 7.59
C ARG A 84 -10.37 -7.14 6.91
N ASP A 85 -9.15 -7.67 6.77
CA ASP A 85 -8.91 -8.98 6.19
C ASP A 85 -7.57 -9.57 6.70
N ASN A 86 -7.68 -10.68 7.43
CA ASN A 86 -6.54 -11.35 8.04
C ASN A 86 -5.64 -12.08 7.02
N ASN A 87 -6.07 -12.28 5.77
CA ASN A 87 -5.20 -12.85 4.73
C ASN A 87 -3.98 -11.98 4.46
N TRP A 88 -4.09 -10.66 4.64
CA TRP A 88 -2.95 -9.75 4.53
C TRP A 88 -1.90 -9.97 5.61
N ARG A 89 -2.30 -10.41 6.82
CA ARG A 89 -1.35 -10.77 7.89
C ARG A 89 -0.52 -11.99 7.49
N LEU A 90 -1.19 -13.00 6.93
CA LEU A 90 -0.52 -14.20 6.41
C LEU A 90 0.41 -13.88 5.23
N LEU A 91 0.04 -12.92 4.39
CA LEU A 91 0.93 -12.44 3.34
C LEU A 91 2.16 -11.74 3.94
N THR A 92 1.98 -10.80 4.87
CA THR A 92 3.09 -10.10 5.56
C THR A 92 4.10 -11.06 6.16
N GLU A 93 3.64 -12.16 6.78
CA GLU A 93 4.52 -13.19 7.36
C GLU A 93 5.45 -13.83 6.32
N ARG A 94 5.01 -13.97 5.07
CA ARG A 94 5.75 -14.64 4.00
C ARG A 94 6.65 -13.72 3.18
N LEU A 95 6.40 -12.42 3.19
CA LEU A 95 7.14 -11.45 2.37
C LEU A 95 8.65 -11.32 2.65
N PRO A 96 9.14 -11.57 3.88
CA PRO A 96 10.58 -11.64 4.11
C PRO A 96 11.28 -12.74 3.32
N GLU A 97 10.64 -13.90 3.11
CA GLU A 97 11.21 -15.00 2.34
C GLU A 97 11.39 -14.64 0.85
N SER A 98 10.56 -13.74 0.31
CA SER A 98 10.65 -13.25 -1.06
C SER A 98 11.50 -11.98 -1.21
N GLY A 99 12.08 -11.46 -0.13
CA GLY A 99 12.87 -10.22 -0.13
C GLY A 99 12.06 -8.94 -0.36
N LEU A 100 10.73 -9.02 -0.27
CA LEU A 100 9.82 -7.89 -0.46
C LEU A 100 9.59 -7.11 0.85
N LEU A 101 9.89 -7.71 2.00
CA LEU A 101 9.81 -7.07 3.31
C LEU A 101 11.10 -7.30 4.10
N ASN A 102 11.84 -6.22 4.36
CA ASN A 102 13.15 -6.23 4.99
C ASN A 102 13.03 -5.71 6.43
N LEU A 103 12.56 -6.58 7.32
CA LEU A 103 12.44 -6.30 8.74
C LEU A 103 13.28 -7.27 9.56
N THR A 104 13.70 -6.84 10.74
CA THR A 104 14.21 -7.78 11.74
C THR A 104 13.10 -8.70 12.22
N LYS A 105 13.46 -9.87 12.75
CA LYS A 105 12.50 -10.82 13.29
C LYS A 105 11.56 -10.18 14.33
N LYS A 106 12.12 -9.32 15.19
CA LYS A 106 11.35 -8.62 16.22
C LYS A 106 10.35 -7.63 15.62
N GLU A 107 10.77 -6.80 14.66
CA GLU A 107 9.86 -5.84 14.01
C GLU A 107 8.73 -6.54 13.25
N LEU A 108 9.04 -7.68 12.61
CA LEU A 108 8.04 -8.51 11.97
C LEU A 108 7.04 -9.07 12.99
N GLU A 109 7.52 -9.64 14.10
CA GLU A 109 6.67 -10.14 15.18
C GLU A 109 5.78 -9.04 15.77
N ASP A 110 6.34 -7.84 15.99
CA ASP A 110 5.60 -6.68 16.48
C ASP A 110 4.46 -6.31 15.51
N ILE A 111 4.73 -6.23 14.20
CA ILE A 111 3.70 -5.96 13.17
C ILE A 111 2.67 -7.09 13.12
N LEU A 112 3.10 -8.34 13.13
CA LEU A 112 2.21 -9.51 13.10
C LEU A 112 1.39 -9.68 14.38
N SER A 113 1.65 -8.91 15.44
CA SER A 113 0.88 -8.92 16.69
C SER A 113 -0.21 -7.84 16.76
N LEU A 114 -0.22 -6.87 15.84
CA LEU A 114 -1.18 -5.76 15.76
C LEU A 114 -2.62 -6.23 15.55
#